data_AF-A0A8T3T3I5-F1
#
_entry.id   AF-A0A8T3T3I5-F1
#
_cell.length_a   1.000
_cell.length_b   1.000
_cell.length_c   1.000
_cell.angle_alpha   90.00
_cell.angle_beta   90.00
_cell.angle_gamma   90.00
#
_symmetry.space_group_name_H-M   'P 1'
#
loop_
_entity.id
_entity.type
_entity.pdbx_description
1 polymer ?
#
loop_
_entity_poly.entity_id
_entity_poly.type
_entity_poly.pdbx_seq_one_letter_code
_entity_poly.pdbx_strand_id
1 'polypeptide(L)'
;MTDATLPNRRARSQAVGTVAARIVISVPVLLSLGGAVLGFAWLAFLLLRRADGLATLAFDQAFFQQVVWNVSEGRGFVSSFNGGSFLGLHFSPLLVVPALFETLWADARVLSILHAFALAAAGPAAFLFLRAAFRPSRSAPWLAAAIAAPLPIWSAIQEAGRA
;
A
#
# COMPACT_ATOMS: atom_id res chain seq x y z
N MET A 1 -9.58 -68.34 10.78
CA MET A 1 -9.40 -67.78 9.41
C MET A 1 -9.78 -66.31 9.52
N THR A 2 -8.78 -65.43 9.58
CA THR A 2 -8.90 -64.01 9.89
C THR A 2 -9.42 -63.22 8.68
N ASP A 3 -10.58 -62.58 8.84
CA ASP A 3 -11.18 -61.71 7.83
C ASP A 3 -10.57 -60.29 7.97
N ALA A 4 -9.79 -59.89 6.97
CA ALA A 4 -9.10 -58.61 6.93
C ALA A 4 -10.04 -57.55 6.33
N THR A 5 -10.69 -56.76 7.18
CA THR A 5 -11.48 -55.61 6.76
C THR A 5 -10.56 -54.48 6.28
N LEU A 6 -10.53 -54.26 4.97
CA LEU A 6 -9.84 -53.12 4.37
C LEU A 6 -10.53 -51.80 4.77
N PRO A 7 -9.77 -50.75 5.14
CA PRO A 7 -10.35 -49.44 5.39
C PRO A 7 -10.86 -48.81 4.08
N ASN A 8 -12.13 -48.43 4.14
CA ASN A 8 -12.92 -47.73 3.14
C ASN A 8 -12.20 -46.48 2.60
N ARG A 9 -11.60 -46.57 1.40
CA ARG A 9 -11.03 -45.44 0.64
C ARG A 9 -12.13 -44.55 0.03
N ARG A 10 -13.11 -44.11 0.81
CA ARG A 10 -13.89 -42.91 0.47
C ARG A 10 -13.07 -41.69 0.86
N ALA A 11 -11.97 -41.52 0.13
CA ALA A 11 -11.19 -40.30 0.12
C ALA A 11 -12.15 -39.16 -0.23
N ARG A 12 -12.28 -38.26 0.75
CA ARG A 12 -12.93 -36.96 0.66
C ARG A 12 -12.54 -36.27 -0.65
N SER A 13 -13.39 -36.32 -1.68
CA SER A 13 -13.42 -35.23 -2.63
C SER A 13 -14.12 -34.06 -1.92
N GLN A 14 -13.34 -33.32 -1.13
CA GLN A 14 -13.73 -31.95 -0.85
C GLN A 14 -13.70 -31.26 -2.21
N ALA A 15 -14.88 -31.17 -2.82
CA ALA A 15 -15.11 -30.31 -3.97
C ALA A 15 -14.48 -28.96 -3.59
N VAL A 16 -13.47 -28.56 -4.35
CA VAL A 16 -12.90 -27.22 -4.30
C VAL A 16 -14.04 -26.31 -4.73
N GLY A 17 -14.84 -25.89 -3.74
CA GLY A 17 -15.97 -25.03 -3.95
C GLY A 17 -15.43 -23.74 -4.51
N THR A 18 -15.81 -23.43 -5.75
CA THR A 18 -15.50 -22.15 -6.37
C THR A 18 -16.10 -21.07 -5.48
N VAL A 19 -15.28 -20.43 -4.65
CA VAL A 19 -15.68 -19.24 -3.90
C VAL A 19 -15.78 -18.13 -4.94
N ALA A 20 -16.92 -18.07 -5.62
CA ALA A 20 -17.28 -16.93 -6.44
C ALA A 20 -17.50 -15.75 -5.48
N ALA A 21 -16.43 -15.02 -5.18
CA ALA A 21 -16.49 -13.80 -4.40
C ALA A 21 -17.32 -12.78 -5.17
N ARG A 22 -18.61 -12.65 -4.81
CA ARG A 22 -19.47 -11.63 -5.38
C ARG A 22 -19.00 -10.29 -4.84
N ILE A 23 -18.33 -9.49 -5.68
CA ILE A 23 -17.92 -8.13 -5.33
C ILE A 23 -19.20 -7.30 -5.20
N VAL A 24 -19.63 -7.06 -3.96
CA VAL A 24 -20.74 -6.15 -3.67
C VAL A 24 -20.14 -4.79 -3.36
N ILE A 25 -20.19 -3.89 -4.35
CA ILE A 25 -19.82 -2.49 -4.17
C ILE A 25 -20.96 -1.83 -3.39
N SER A 26 -20.75 -1.63 -2.09
CA SER A 26 -21.69 -0.95 -1.20
C SER A 26 -21.32 0.52 -1.03
N VAL A 27 -22.28 1.37 -0.64
CA VAL A 27 -22.01 2.80 -0.41
C VAL A 27 -20.85 3.04 0.58
N PRO A 28 -20.71 2.31 1.71
CA PRO A 28 -19.54 2.45 2.58
C PRO A 28 -18.20 2.14 1.90
N VAL A 29 -18.17 1.17 0.98
CA VAL A 29 -16.98 0.87 0.18
C VAL A 29 -16.68 2.04 -0.75
N LEU A 30 -17.69 2.58 -1.42
CA LEU A 30 -17.54 3.76 -2.29
C LEU A 30 -17.03 4.99 -1.52
N LEU A 31 -17.49 5.21 -0.28
CA LEU A 31 -17.01 6.31 0.56
C LEU A 31 -15.52 6.15 0.90
N SER A 32 -15.10 4.93 1.28
CA SER A 32 -13.69 4.66 1.58
C SER A 32 -12.80 4.84 0.33
N LEU A 33 -13.23 4.31 -0.82
CA LEU A 33 -12.51 4.47 -2.09
C LEU A 33 -12.50 5.93 -2.56
N GLY A 34 -13.63 6.64 -2.43
CA GLY A 34 -13.73 8.06 -2.77
C GLY A 34 -12.78 8.91 -1.92
N GLY A 35 -12.72 8.66 -0.61
CA GLY A 35 -11.75 9.29 0.28
C GLY A 35 -10.30 9.02 -0.14
N ALA A 36 -9.99 7.80 -0.54
CA ALA A 36 -8.67 7.42 -1.06
C ALA A 36 -8.32 8.19 -2.34
N VAL A 37 -9.23 8.24 -3.32
CA VAL A 37 -9.02 8.94 -4.59
C VAL A 37 -8.83 10.44 -4.37
N LEU A 38 -9.68 11.08 -3.56
CA LEU A 38 -9.56 12.49 -3.23
C LEU A 38 -8.27 12.79 -2.47
N GLY A 39 -7.93 11.95 -1.49
CA GLY A 39 -6.69 12.05 -0.73
C GLY A 39 -5.45 11.90 -1.60
N PHE A 40 -5.43 10.93 -2.51
CA PHE A 40 -4.36 10.74 -3.48
C PHE A 40 -4.18 11.97 -4.37
N ALA A 41 -5.27 12.45 -4.99
CA ALA A 41 -5.22 13.62 -5.86
C ALA A 41 -4.70 14.87 -5.12
N TRP A 42 -5.18 15.09 -3.89
CA TRP A 42 -4.74 16.19 -3.05
C TRP A 42 -3.25 16.09 -2.66
N LEU A 43 -2.82 14.94 -2.14
CA LEU A 43 -1.43 14.72 -1.73
C LEU A 43 -0.47 14.79 -2.91
N ALA A 44 -0.80 14.14 -4.03
CA ALA A 44 0.01 14.18 -5.23
C ALA A 44 0.16 15.62 -5.75
N PHE A 45 -0.94 16.38 -5.78
CA PHE A 45 -0.90 17.80 -6.15
C PHE A 45 0.04 18.60 -5.24
N LEU A 46 -0.10 18.47 -3.92
CA LEU A 46 0.76 19.20 -2.97
C LEU A 46 2.24 18.83 -3.10
N LEU A 47 2.56 17.55 -3.19
CA LEU A 47 3.94 17.08 -3.28
C LEU A 47 4.59 17.50 -4.60
N LEU A 48 3.86 17.43 -5.71
CA LEU A 48 4.36 17.90 -7.01
C LEU A 48 4.60 19.41 -7.02
N ARG A 49 3.68 20.19 -6.44
CA ARG A 49 3.87 21.64 -6.30
C ARG A 49 5.08 22.00 -5.45
N ARG A 50 5.40 21.19 -4.43
CA ARG A 50 6.62 21.37 -3.64
C ARG A 50 7.87 20.97 -4.40
N ALA A 51 7.83 19.88 -5.17
CA ALA A 51 8.94 19.49 -6.03
C ALA A 51 9.27 20.59 -7.05
N ASP A 52 8.27 21.13 -7.74
CA ASP A 52 8.44 22.22 -8.70
C ASP A 52 8.94 23.52 -8.02
N GLY A 53 8.56 23.73 -6.76
CA GLY A 53 8.98 24.86 -5.94
C GLY A 53 10.28 24.65 -5.14
N LEU A 54 10.99 23.54 -5.34
CA LEU A 54 12.20 23.16 -4.59
C LEU A 54 12.00 23.16 -3.05
N ALA A 55 10.79 22.85 -2.60
CA ALA A 55 10.36 22.85 -1.20
C ALA A 55 10.17 21.43 -0.63
N THR A 56 10.89 20.45 -1.18
CA THR A 56 10.92 19.06 -0.71
C THR A 56 12.03 18.87 0.33
N LEU A 57 11.96 17.81 1.15
CA LEU A 57 13.14 17.34 1.89
C LEU A 57 14.19 16.79 0.92
N ALA A 58 14.99 17.70 0.36
CA ALA A 58 15.88 17.42 -0.77
C ALA A 58 16.88 16.30 -0.48
N PHE A 59 17.40 16.22 0.75
CA PHE A 59 18.32 15.16 1.16
C PHE A 59 17.65 13.78 1.13
N ASP A 60 16.53 13.62 1.83
CA ASP A 60 15.81 12.34 1.90
C ASP A 60 15.34 11.90 0.50
N GLN A 61 14.75 12.83 -0.26
CA GLN A 61 14.29 12.54 -1.62
C GLN A 61 15.45 12.10 -2.51
N ALA A 62 16.61 12.78 -2.48
CA ALA A 62 17.77 12.40 -3.27
C ALA A 62 18.37 11.05 -2.82
N PHE A 63 18.42 10.78 -1.51
CA PHE A 63 18.88 9.51 -0.98
C PHE A 63 18.01 8.37 -1.50
N PHE A 64 16.69 8.43 -1.26
CA PHE A 64 15.76 7.39 -1.67
C PHE A 64 15.73 7.22 -3.20
N GLN A 65 15.77 8.32 -3.97
CA GLN A 65 15.85 8.27 -5.42
C GLN A 65 17.11 7.53 -5.89
N GLN A 66 18.28 7.81 -5.29
CA GLN A 66 19.51 7.15 -5.67
C GLN A 66 19.48 5.64 -5.33
N VAL A 67 18.91 5.27 -4.19
CA VAL A 67 18.73 3.84 -3.83
C VAL A 67 17.82 3.16 -4.85
N VAL A 68 16.69 3.78 -5.20
CA VAL A 68 15.71 3.25 -6.16
C VAL A 68 16.33 3.07 -7.54
N TRP A 69 17.08 4.07 -8.01
CA TRP A 69 17.84 4.00 -9.27
C TRP A 69 18.90 2.89 -9.24
N ASN A 70 19.65 2.74 -8.15
CA ASN A 70 20.63 1.65 -8.06
C ASN A 70 19.96 0.27 -8.05
N VAL A 71 18.81 0.12 -7.40
CA VAL A 71 18.03 -1.13 -7.44
C VAL A 71 17.52 -1.39 -8.86
N SER A 72 17.03 -0.38 -9.58
CA SER A 72 16.53 -0.54 -10.96
C SER A 72 17.64 -0.93 -11.93
N GLU A 73 18.86 -0.45 -11.71
CA GLU A 73 20.07 -0.80 -12.48
C GLU A 73 20.74 -2.11 -12.04
N GLY A 74 20.14 -2.85 -11.08
CA GLY A 74 20.70 -4.11 -10.58
C GLY A 74 21.95 -3.97 -9.70
N ARG A 75 22.25 -2.76 -9.22
CA ARG A 75 23.40 -2.46 -8.34
C ARG A 75 23.10 -2.70 -6.85
N GLY A 76 21.86 -3.07 -6.54
CA GLY A 76 21.40 -3.39 -5.19
C GLY A 76 21.03 -2.16 -4.35
N PHE A 77 20.72 -2.41 -3.08
CA PHE A 77 20.32 -1.38 -2.11
C PHE A 77 21.55 -0.62 -1.59
N VAL A 78 22.17 0.20 -2.43
CA VAL A 78 23.35 1.01 -2.11
C VAL A 78 23.14 2.46 -2.51
N SER A 79 23.92 3.35 -1.94
CA SER A 79 23.85 4.79 -2.17
C SER A 79 25.24 5.41 -1.95
N SER A 80 25.56 6.50 -2.64
CA SER A 80 26.78 7.27 -2.39
C SER A 80 26.70 8.11 -1.13
N PHE A 81 25.50 8.28 -0.55
CA PHE A 81 25.29 9.01 0.70
C PHE A 81 25.68 8.20 1.94
N ASN A 82 25.77 6.86 1.83
CA ASN A 82 26.11 5.98 2.95
C ASN A 82 26.97 4.80 2.50
N GLY A 83 28.07 4.54 3.22
CA GLY A 83 28.89 3.36 2.99
C GLY A 83 28.18 2.09 3.44
N GLY A 84 27.93 1.15 2.51
CA GLY A 84 27.32 -0.14 2.78
C GLY A 84 25.89 -0.28 2.24
N SER A 85 25.20 -1.36 2.62
CA SER A 85 23.83 -1.58 2.17
C SER A 85 22.85 -0.67 2.92
N PHE A 86 22.00 0.01 2.17
CA PHE A 86 20.86 0.76 2.69
C PHE A 86 19.97 -0.11 3.59
N LEU A 87 19.80 -1.41 3.31
CA LEU A 87 18.97 -2.29 4.14
C LEU A 87 19.52 -2.50 5.56
N GLY A 88 20.83 -2.27 5.76
CA GLY A 88 21.45 -2.29 7.09
C GLY A 88 21.17 -1.01 7.91
N LEU A 89 20.88 0.10 7.23
CA LEU A 89 20.51 1.39 7.84
C LEU A 89 18.98 1.51 8.00
N HIS A 90 18.24 1.08 6.97
CA HIS A 90 16.80 1.25 6.86
C HIS A 90 16.22 0.06 6.08
N PHE A 91 15.54 -0.83 6.81
CA PHE A 91 15.01 -2.08 6.26
C PHE A 91 13.72 -1.85 5.45
N SER A 92 13.88 -1.39 4.21
CA SER A 92 12.77 -1.17 3.26
C SER A 92 12.98 -1.94 1.95
N PRO A 93 12.89 -3.28 1.98
CA PRO A 93 12.99 -4.10 0.77
C PRO A 93 11.88 -3.79 -0.25
N LEU A 94 10.78 -3.15 0.17
CA LEU A 94 9.69 -2.77 -0.72
C LEU A 94 10.11 -1.73 -1.77
N LEU A 95 11.28 -1.08 -1.66
CA LEU A 95 11.79 -0.16 -2.67
C LEU A 95 12.04 -0.82 -4.04
N VAL A 96 12.00 -2.15 -4.15
CA VAL A 96 11.97 -2.82 -5.48
C VAL A 96 10.75 -2.40 -6.31
N VAL A 97 9.62 -2.06 -5.67
CA VAL A 97 8.40 -1.66 -6.35
C VAL A 97 8.61 -0.31 -7.03
N PRO A 98 9.00 0.78 -6.33
CA PRO A 98 9.44 2.00 -6.98
C PRO A 98 10.55 1.81 -8.01
N ALA A 99 11.52 0.91 -7.78
CA ALA A 99 12.58 0.64 -8.75
C ALA A 99 12.06 0.08 -10.07
N LEU A 100 11.00 -0.75 -10.03
CA LEU A 100 10.32 -1.18 -11.24
C LEU A 100 9.67 0.01 -11.98
N PHE A 101 9.04 0.94 -11.26
CA PHE A 101 8.47 2.15 -11.89
C PHE A 101 9.55 3.07 -12.46
N GLU A 102 10.71 3.19 -11.79
CA GLU A 102 11.85 3.97 -12.29
C GLU A 102 12.32 3.49 -13.67
N THR A 103 12.27 2.18 -13.95
CA THR A 103 12.60 1.64 -15.29
C THR A 103 11.63 2.09 -16.39
N LEU A 104 10.38 2.38 -16.04
CA LEU A 104 9.33 2.79 -16.96
C LEU A 104 9.22 4.31 -17.08
N TRP A 105 9.54 5.03 -16.00
CA TRP A 105 9.44 6.47 -15.88
C TRP A 105 10.54 7.00 -14.95
N ALA A 106 11.69 7.34 -15.53
CA ALA A 106 12.82 7.90 -14.81
C ALA A 106 12.58 9.39 -14.48
N ASP A 107 11.92 9.66 -13.36
CA ASP A 107 11.68 11.01 -12.83
C ASP A 107 11.55 10.95 -11.30
N ALA A 108 12.30 11.79 -10.59
CA ALA A 108 12.30 11.81 -9.12
C ALA A 108 10.91 12.08 -8.51
N ARG A 109 9.99 12.71 -9.25
CA ARG A 109 8.61 12.96 -8.81
C ARG A 109 7.76 11.70 -8.77
N VAL A 110 8.17 10.62 -9.45
CA VAL A 110 7.48 9.32 -9.38
C VAL A 110 7.47 8.80 -7.95
N LEU A 111 8.56 8.96 -7.20
CA LEU A 111 8.57 8.60 -5.78
C LEU A 111 7.55 9.39 -4.97
N SER A 112 7.38 10.69 -5.24
CA SER A 112 6.37 11.52 -4.57
C SER A 112 4.95 11.05 -4.90
N ILE A 113 4.68 10.64 -6.14
CA ILE A 113 3.39 10.11 -6.57
C ILE A 113 3.12 8.75 -5.87
N LEU A 114 4.11 7.86 -5.83
CA LEU A 114 4.01 6.57 -5.15
C LEU A 114 3.82 6.73 -3.64
N HIS A 115 4.48 7.72 -3.03
CA HIS A 115 4.28 8.10 -1.64
C HIS A 115 2.84 8.57 -1.39
N ALA A 116 2.31 9.48 -2.21
CA ALA A 116 0.91 9.92 -2.14
C ALA A 116 -0.07 8.74 -2.29
N PHE A 117 0.22 7.80 -3.20
CA PHE A 117 -0.58 6.60 -3.39
C PHE A 117 -0.57 5.71 -2.13
N ALA A 118 0.60 5.47 -1.55
CA ALA A 118 0.74 4.66 -0.33
C ALA A 118 -0.03 5.26 0.85
N LEU A 119 0.06 6.58 1.04
CA LEU A 119 -0.71 7.28 2.07
C LEU A 119 -2.22 7.21 1.81
N ALA A 120 -2.66 7.39 0.57
CA ALA A 120 -4.07 7.28 0.20
C ALA A 120 -4.63 5.86 0.39
N ALA A 121 -3.82 4.84 0.10
CA ALA A 121 -4.18 3.44 0.28
C ALA A 121 -4.42 3.05 1.75
N ALA A 122 -3.97 3.87 2.71
CA ALA A 122 -4.28 3.69 4.13
C ALA A 122 -5.80 3.77 4.41
N GLY A 123 -6.56 4.56 3.63
CA GLY A 123 -8.01 4.66 3.77
C GLY A 123 -8.73 3.31 3.53
N PRO A 124 -8.61 2.70 2.33
CA PRO A 124 -9.20 1.40 2.04
C PRO A 124 -8.66 0.28 2.96
N ALA A 125 -7.37 0.30 3.28
CA ALA A 125 -6.79 -0.66 4.21
C ALA A 125 -7.43 -0.56 5.61
N ALA A 126 -7.58 0.66 6.14
CA ALA A 126 -8.24 0.90 7.42
C ALA A 126 -9.72 0.51 7.38
N PHE A 127 -10.43 0.76 6.28
CA PHE A 127 -11.82 0.32 6.13
C PHE A 127 -11.95 -1.20 6.26
N LEU A 128 -11.09 -1.95 5.56
CA LEU A 128 -11.10 -3.42 5.63
C LEU A 128 -10.78 -3.92 7.05
N PHE A 129 -9.77 -3.32 7.68
CA PHE A 129 -9.38 -3.63 9.05
C PHE A 129 -10.52 -3.35 10.05
N LEU A 130 -11.09 -2.14 10.04
CA LEU A 130 -12.16 -1.73 10.95
C LEU A 130 -13.43 -2.56 10.75
N ARG A 131 -13.77 -2.86 9.49
CA ARG A 131 -14.91 -3.73 9.18
C ARG A 131 -14.75 -5.14 9.74
N ALA A 132 -13.52 -5.66 9.76
CA ALA A 132 -13.21 -6.95 10.38
C ALA A 132 -13.16 -6.89 11.92
N ALA A 133 -12.72 -5.77 12.47
CA ALA A 133 -12.58 -5.58 13.92
C ALA A 133 -13.92 -5.29 14.62
N PHE A 134 -14.88 -4.65 13.94
CA PHE A 134 -16.17 -4.32 14.52
C PHE A 134 -17.08 -5.54 14.64
N ARG A 135 -17.93 -5.53 15.68
CA ARG A 135 -18.98 -6.54 15.84
C ARG A 135 -19.93 -6.50 14.62
N PRO A 136 -20.29 -7.67 14.04
CA PRO A 136 -21.19 -7.71 12.90
C PRO A 136 -22.52 -7.00 13.18
N SER A 137 -22.78 -5.91 12.47
CA SER A 137 -24.02 -5.14 12.55
C SER A 137 -24.29 -4.42 11.23
N ARG A 138 -25.52 -3.94 11.02
CA ARG A 138 -25.85 -3.13 9.84
C ARG A 138 -25.11 -1.79 9.81
N SER A 139 -24.71 -1.26 10.97
CA SER A 139 -24.01 0.02 11.09
C SER A 139 -22.48 -0.12 11.01
N ALA A 140 -21.91 -1.32 11.24
CA ALA A 140 -20.47 -1.52 11.27
C ALA A 140 -19.73 -1.06 9.99
N PRO A 141 -20.22 -1.33 8.75
CA PRO A 141 -19.56 -0.84 7.55
C PRO A 141 -19.57 0.69 7.44
N TRP A 142 -20.66 1.33 7.89
CA TRP A 142 -20.78 2.79 7.89
C TRP A 142 -19.82 3.43 8.87
N LEU A 143 -19.71 2.89 10.08
CA LEU A 143 -18.75 3.35 11.08
C LEU A 143 -17.31 3.19 10.57
N ALA A 144 -17.01 2.04 9.94
CA ALA A 144 -15.69 1.79 9.36
C ALA A 144 -15.36 2.82 8.26
N ALA A 145 -16.31 3.09 7.37
CA ALA A 145 -16.13 4.08 6.31
C ALA A 145 -16.00 5.51 6.85
N ALA A 146 -16.78 5.88 7.86
CA ALA A 146 -16.73 7.21 8.48
C ALA A 146 -15.37 7.50 9.12
N ILE A 147 -14.72 6.50 9.70
CA ILE A 147 -13.38 6.63 10.28
C ILE A 147 -12.30 6.57 9.18
N ALA A 148 -12.44 5.67 8.20
CA ALA A 148 -11.40 5.37 7.23
C ALA A 148 -11.31 6.37 6.07
N ALA A 149 -12.45 6.86 5.57
CA ALA A 149 -12.49 7.77 4.42
C ALA A 149 -11.69 9.08 4.60
N PRO A 150 -11.71 9.76 5.76
CA PRO A 150 -10.94 10.99 5.96
C PRO A 150 -9.46 10.75 6.27
N LEU A 151 -9.00 9.51 6.52
CA LEU A 151 -7.62 9.25 6.94
C LEU A 151 -6.57 9.88 6.01
N PRO A 152 -6.65 9.73 4.67
CA PRO A 152 -5.67 10.35 3.77
C PRO A 152 -5.56 11.88 3.89
N ILE A 153 -6.58 12.53 4.43
CA ILE A 153 -6.71 13.99 4.55
C ILE A 153 -6.42 14.45 6.00
N TRP A 154 -6.30 13.52 6.96
CA TRP A 154 -6.03 13.84 8.36
C TRP A 154 -4.69 14.55 8.51
N SER A 155 -4.62 15.52 9.43
CA SER A 155 -3.42 16.31 9.73
C SER A 155 -2.15 15.49 9.94
N ALA A 156 -2.21 14.33 10.60
CA ALA A 156 -1.06 13.46 10.82
C ALA A 156 -0.51 12.86 9.52
N ILE A 157 -1.38 12.49 8.57
CA ILE A 157 -0.97 12.03 7.25
C ILE A 157 -0.49 13.20 6.39
N GLN A 158 -1.11 14.38 6.54
CA GLN A 158 -0.65 15.60 5.88
C GLN A 158 0.72 16.05 6.40
N GLU A 159 1.02 15.84 7.67
CA GLU A 159 2.33 16.09 8.29
C GLU A 159 3.37 15.07 7.85
N ALA A 160 2.99 13.79 7.73
CA ALA A 160 3.84 12.79 7.09
C ALA A 160 4.16 13.14 5.63
N GLY A 161 3.25 13.84 4.94
CA GLY A 161 3.51 14.42 3.63
C GLY A 161 4.14 15.81 3.67
N ARG A 162 4.49 16.38 4.83
CA ARG A 162 5.30 17.61 5.00
C ARG A 162 6.79 17.32 5.17
N ALA A 163 7.11 16.19 5.82
CA ALA A 163 8.42 15.56 5.67
C ALA A 163 8.55 15.05 4.22
#